data_AF-A0A538B957-F1
#
_entry.id   AF-A0A538B957-F1
#
_cell.length_a   1.000
_cell.length_b   1.000
_cell.length_c   1.000
_cell.angle_alpha   90.00
_cell.angle_beta   90.00
_cell.angle_gamma   90.00
#
_symmetry.space_group_name_H-M   'P 1'
#
loop_
_entity.id
_entity.type
_entity.pdbx_description
1 polymer ?
#
loop_
_entity_poly.entity_id
_entity_poly.type
_entity_poly.pdbx_seq_one_letter_code
_entity_poly.pdbx_strand_id
1 'polypeptide(L)'
;MQTAGDVSAATGPVKAAEAWIEAVQLGRYDRAWAMTDPRLRLVRAQAWIWNNRKDSDIAALNRDELARALAQERPDHALWGDFAATEVHQMRGVYGSFSAENWGASSGPSAAGPDYTLVLFAHLTGDPLILTDQPPVFSLAFLMHAADGGWVLAAFSDVLPIPGWPPKL
;
A
#
# COMPACT_ATOMS: atom_id res chain seq x y z
N MET A 1 -22.80 24.84 19.66
CA MET A 1 -21.38 24.60 19.30
C MET A 1 -21.34 23.17 18.76
N GLN A 2 -21.81 22.88 17.54
CA GLN A 2 -21.14 22.99 16.22
C GLN A 2 -19.73 22.36 16.26
N THR A 3 -19.35 21.35 15.47
CA THR A 3 -19.78 20.86 14.13
C THR A 3 -19.61 19.33 14.08
N ALA A 4 -20.63 18.53 13.72
CA ALA A 4 -20.90 18.08 12.35
C ALA A 4 -19.63 17.64 11.60
N GLY A 5 -19.24 16.37 11.76
CA GLY A 5 -18.21 15.73 10.94
C GLY A 5 -18.81 15.32 9.60
N ASP A 6 -18.28 15.92 8.53
CA ASP A 6 -18.75 15.77 7.15
C ASP A 6 -18.76 14.32 6.67
N VAL A 7 -19.92 13.89 6.19
CA VAL A 7 -20.12 12.68 5.40
C VAL A 7 -19.87 13.05 3.94
N SER A 8 -18.72 12.65 3.42
CA SER A 8 -18.46 12.59 1.98
C SER A 8 -17.56 11.39 1.71
N ALA A 9 -17.65 10.78 0.53
CA ALA A 9 -17.08 9.49 0.13
C ALA A 9 -15.78 9.04 0.85
N ALA A 10 -15.81 7.97 1.67
CA ALA A 10 -14.60 7.32 2.22
C ALA A 10 -13.47 8.28 2.67
N THR A 11 -13.81 9.39 3.35
CA THR A 11 -13.01 10.64 3.35
C THR A 11 -11.70 10.66 4.14
N GLY A 12 -11.25 9.53 4.71
CA GLY A 12 -10.09 9.49 5.61
C GLY A 12 -9.02 8.47 5.21
N PRO A 13 -7.78 8.66 5.66
CA PRO A 13 -6.65 7.80 5.32
C PRO A 13 -6.88 6.34 5.77
N VAL A 14 -7.56 6.12 6.90
CA VAL A 14 -7.95 4.77 7.37
C VAL A 14 -8.86 4.06 6.36
N LYS A 15 -9.92 4.73 5.91
CA LYS A 15 -10.89 4.13 4.96
C LYS A 15 -10.24 3.83 3.61
N ALA A 16 -9.34 4.69 3.16
CA ALA A 16 -8.56 4.44 1.95
C ALA A 16 -7.59 3.26 2.11
N ALA A 17 -6.92 3.12 3.26
CA ALA A 17 -6.07 1.97 3.55
C ALA A 17 -6.88 0.66 3.61
N GLU A 18 -8.04 0.65 4.25
CA GLU A 18 -8.98 -0.48 4.27
C GLU A 18 -9.43 -0.86 2.85
N ALA A 19 -9.81 0.12 2.02
CA ALA A 19 -10.22 -0.11 0.64
C ALA A 19 -9.08 -0.71 -0.20
N TRP A 20 -7.83 -0.28 0.04
CA TRP A 20 -6.66 -0.87 -0.59
C TRP A 20 -6.48 -2.34 -0.21
N ILE A 21 -6.61 -2.67 1.09
CA ILE A 21 -6.51 -4.05 1.60
C ILE A 21 -7.62 -4.92 1.00
N GLU A 22 -8.87 -4.43 0.99
CA GLU A 22 -10.01 -5.13 0.42
C GLU A 22 -9.80 -5.44 -1.07
N ALA A 23 -9.27 -4.49 -1.86
CA ALA A 23 -8.98 -4.72 -3.26
C ALA A 23 -7.99 -5.87 -3.48
N VAL A 24 -6.93 -5.96 -2.66
CA VAL A 24 -5.98 -7.08 -2.68
C VAL A 24 -6.64 -8.40 -2.29
N GLN A 25 -7.43 -8.42 -1.22
CA GLN A 25 -8.14 -9.64 -0.78
C GLN A 25 -9.04 -10.18 -1.89
N LEU A 26 -9.82 -9.30 -2.52
CA LEU A 26 -10.69 -9.61 -3.66
C LEU A 26 -9.93 -9.95 -4.95
N GLY A 27 -8.59 -9.85 -4.96
CA GLY A 27 -7.77 -10.14 -6.13
C GLY A 27 -7.85 -9.09 -7.23
N ARG A 28 -8.40 -7.91 -6.90
CA ARG A 28 -8.56 -6.78 -7.80
C ARG A 28 -7.31 -5.90 -7.74
N TYR A 29 -6.16 -6.48 -8.09
CA TYR A 29 -4.88 -5.78 -7.97
C TYR A 29 -4.82 -4.51 -8.81
N ASP A 30 -5.47 -4.46 -9.98
CA ASP A 30 -5.57 -3.23 -10.78
C ASP A 30 -6.19 -2.07 -9.98
N ARG A 31 -7.17 -2.36 -9.11
CA ARG A 31 -7.77 -1.34 -8.23
C ARG A 31 -6.83 -0.94 -7.11
N ALA A 32 -6.18 -1.90 -6.46
CA ALA A 32 -5.17 -1.61 -5.43
C ALA A 32 -4.03 -0.76 -6.00
N TRP A 33 -3.58 -1.08 -7.22
CA TRP A 33 -2.54 -0.38 -7.94
C TRP A 33 -2.93 1.07 -8.27
N ALA A 34 -4.17 1.30 -8.72
CA ALA A 34 -4.66 2.66 -8.95
C ALA A 34 -4.75 3.49 -7.66
N MET A 35 -4.94 2.84 -6.50
CA MET A 35 -4.91 3.49 -5.18
C MET A 35 -3.49 3.57 -4.58
N THR A 36 -2.45 3.29 -5.37
CA THR A 36 -1.05 3.30 -4.93
C THR A 36 -0.34 4.53 -5.47
N ASP A 37 0.43 5.19 -4.60
CA ASP A 37 1.21 6.38 -4.94
C ASP A 37 2.17 6.09 -6.12
N PRO A 38 2.33 7.02 -7.09
CA PRO A 38 3.23 6.84 -8.23
C PRO A 38 4.66 6.43 -7.84
N ARG A 39 5.18 6.96 -6.72
CA ARG A 39 6.51 6.57 -6.22
C ARG A 39 6.52 5.11 -5.79
N LEU A 40 5.54 4.68 -4.99
CA LEU A 40 5.48 3.28 -4.53
C LEU A 40 5.31 2.33 -5.73
N ARG A 41 4.46 2.69 -6.71
CA ARG A 41 4.32 1.91 -7.95
C ARG A 41 5.65 1.69 -8.66
N LEU A 42 6.43 2.75 -8.82
CA LEU A 42 7.75 2.65 -9.43
C LEU A 42 8.69 1.74 -8.64
N VAL A 43 8.77 1.89 -7.32
CA VAL A 43 9.66 1.08 -6.49
C VAL A 43 9.26 -0.41 -6.51
N ARG A 44 7.96 -0.72 -6.48
CA ARG A 44 7.47 -2.11 -6.58
C ARG A 44 7.80 -2.73 -7.94
N ALA A 45 7.59 -2.00 -9.04
CA ALA A 45 7.98 -2.45 -10.37
C ALA A 45 9.49 -2.70 -10.45
N GLN A 46 10.32 -1.79 -9.93
CA GLN A 46 11.77 -1.97 -9.87
C GLN A 46 12.16 -3.18 -9.02
N ALA A 47 11.48 -3.43 -7.89
CA ALA A 47 11.81 -4.56 -7.02
C ALA A 47 11.55 -5.90 -7.72
N TRP A 48 10.41 -6.01 -8.42
CA TRP A 48 10.08 -7.20 -9.19
C TRP A 48 11.08 -7.42 -10.34
N ILE A 49 11.40 -6.38 -11.12
CA ILE A 49 12.40 -6.46 -12.20
C ILE A 49 13.77 -6.87 -11.63
N TRP A 50 14.19 -6.26 -10.52
CA TRP A 50 15.47 -6.58 -9.89
C TRP A 50 15.52 -8.04 -9.43
N ASN A 51 14.46 -8.54 -8.80
CA ASN A 51 14.39 -9.91 -8.33
C ASN A 51 14.38 -10.93 -9.47
N ASN A 52 13.79 -10.58 -10.60
CA ASN A 52 13.68 -11.46 -11.77
C ASN A 52 14.66 -11.10 -12.91
N ARG A 53 15.69 -10.28 -12.65
CA ARG A 53 16.64 -9.75 -13.65
C ARG A 53 17.43 -10.78 -14.47
N LYS A 54 17.36 -12.07 -14.11
CA LYS A 54 18.01 -13.17 -14.83
C LYS A 54 17.05 -13.93 -15.75
N ASP A 55 15.75 -13.68 -15.64
CA ASP A 55 14.74 -14.18 -16.56
C ASP A 55 14.99 -13.60 -17.96
N SER A 56 14.86 -14.43 -19.01
CA SER A 56 15.21 -14.02 -20.37
C SER A 56 14.33 -12.88 -20.89
N ASP A 57 13.05 -12.88 -20.54
CA ASP A 57 12.08 -11.94 -21.08
C ASP A 57 12.26 -10.57 -20.43
N ILE A 58 12.71 -10.54 -19.17
CA ILE A 58 13.05 -9.32 -18.45
C ILE A 58 14.45 -8.82 -18.84
N ALA A 59 15.44 -9.72 -18.97
CA ALA A 59 16.82 -9.38 -19.29
C ALA A 59 16.97 -8.80 -20.72
N ALA A 60 16.06 -9.14 -21.62
CA ALA A 60 16.02 -8.61 -22.98
C ALA A 60 15.52 -7.15 -23.07
N LEU A 61 14.87 -6.64 -22.02
CA LEU A 61 14.24 -5.31 -22.00
C LEU A 61 15.10 -4.27 -21.28
N ASN A 62 14.92 -3.00 -21.64
CA ASN A 62 15.48 -1.91 -20.85
C ASN A 62 14.73 -1.80 -19.51
N ARG A 63 15.43 -2.06 -18.40
CA ARG A 63 14.84 -2.07 -17.06
C ARG A 63 14.16 -0.76 -16.64
N ASP A 64 14.68 0.39 -17.05
CA ASP A 64 14.13 1.68 -16.66
C ASP A 64 12.84 1.99 -17.45
N GLU A 65 12.80 1.61 -18.73
CA GLU A 65 11.60 1.71 -19.55
C GLU A 65 10.52 0.74 -19.06
N LEU A 66 10.90 -0.51 -18.79
CA LEU A 66 9.98 -1.52 -18.23
C LEU A 66 9.41 -1.08 -16.87
N ALA A 67 10.25 -0.56 -15.97
CA ALA A 67 9.79 -0.05 -14.67
C ALA A 67 8.78 1.08 -14.84
N ARG A 68 9.03 2.04 -15.74
CA ARG A 68 8.08 3.13 -16.02
C ARG A 68 6.78 2.64 -16.66
N ALA A 69 6.84 1.62 -17.52
CA ALA A 69 5.67 1.05 -18.16
C ALA A 69 4.76 0.33 -17.14
N LEU A 70 5.35 -0.48 -16.26
CA LEU A 70 4.63 -1.17 -15.19
C LEU A 70 4.15 -0.22 -14.08
N ALA A 71 4.83 0.91 -13.86
CA ALA A 71 4.46 1.90 -12.85
C ALA A 71 3.27 2.79 -13.24
N GLN A 72 2.76 2.71 -14.47
CA GLN A 72 1.58 3.47 -14.88
C GLN A 72 0.36 3.10 -14.03
N GLU A 73 -0.64 3.99 -13.94
CA GLU A 73 -1.83 3.72 -13.12
C GLU A 73 -2.64 2.56 -13.69
N ARG A 74 -2.67 2.47 -15.02
CA ARG A 74 -3.27 1.39 -15.79
C ARG A 74 -2.24 0.86 -16.78
N PRO A 75 -1.37 -0.07 -16.35
CA PRO A 75 -0.33 -0.61 -17.22
C PRO A 75 -0.94 -1.43 -18.36
N ASP A 76 -0.39 -1.24 -19.56
CA ASP A 76 -0.75 -1.99 -20.78
C ASP A 76 0.45 -2.80 -21.32
N HIS A 77 1.42 -3.06 -20.45
CA HIS A 77 2.62 -3.81 -20.83
C HIS A 77 2.36 -5.32 -20.76
N ALA A 78 2.93 -6.10 -21.69
CA ALA A 78 2.74 -7.56 -21.75
C ALA A 78 3.09 -8.28 -20.44
N LEU A 79 4.14 -7.83 -19.73
CA LEU A 79 4.56 -8.37 -18.43
C LEU A 79 3.71 -7.90 -17.23
N TRP A 80 2.67 -7.08 -17.44
CA TRP A 80 1.80 -6.63 -16.35
C TRP A 80 1.15 -7.79 -15.61
N GLY A 81 0.65 -8.79 -16.34
CA GLY A 81 -0.02 -9.95 -15.76
C GLY A 81 0.87 -10.71 -14.78
N ASP A 82 2.12 -10.97 -15.16
CA ASP A 82 3.09 -11.70 -14.34
C ASP A 82 3.50 -10.91 -13.10
N PHE A 83 3.73 -9.60 -13.27
CA PHE A 83 3.99 -8.68 -12.17
C PHE A 83 2.82 -8.65 -11.17
N ALA A 84 1.61 -8.36 -11.65
CA ALA A 84 0.40 -8.25 -10.84
C ALA A 84 0.07 -9.55 -10.10
N ALA A 85 0.21 -10.71 -10.77
CA ALA A 85 0.01 -12.02 -10.17
C ALA A 85 1.01 -12.29 -9.04
N THR A 86 2.28 -11.93 -9.24
CA THR A 86 3.32 -12.07 -8.21
C THR A 86 3.01 -11.20 -6.99
N GLU A 87 2.67 -9.93 -7.22
CA GLU A 87 2.37 -8.97 -6.15
C GLU A 87 1.13 -9.37 -5.35
N VAL A 88 0.02 -9.68 -6.02
CA VAL A 88 -1.23 -10.03 -5.35
C VAL A 88 -1.09 -11.33 -4.56
N HIS A 89 -0.31 -12.30 -5.05
CA HIS A 89 -0.02 -13.54 -4.32
C HIS A 89 0.72 -13.26 -3.01
N GLN A 90 1.79 -12.46 -3.05
CA GLN A 90 2.55 -12.08 -1.85
C GLN A 90 1.69 -11.28 -0.87
N MET A 91 0.95 -10.29 -1.37
CA MET A 91 0.14 -9.42 -0.52
C MET A 91 -1.06 -10.16 0.10
N ARG A 92 -1.67 -11.12 -0.60
CA ARG A 92 -2.69 -11.99 0.00
C ARG A 92 -2.16 -12.85 1.14
N GLY A 93 -0.88 -13.25 1.09
CA GLY A 93 -0.22 -13.93 2.20
C GLY A 93 -0.13 -13.07 3.47
N VAL A 94 -0.04 -11.75 3.31
CA VAL A 94 0.05 -10.79 4.43
C VAL A 94 -1.32 -10.33 4.90
N TYR A 95 -2.21 -9.98 3.96
CA TYR A 95 -3.48 -9.32 4.25
C TYR A 95 -4.70 -10.25 4.19
N GLY A 96 -4.54 -11.52 3.80
CA GLY A 96 -5.66 -12.42 3.54
C GLY A 96 -6.56 -12.70 4.75
N SER A 97 -6.03 -12.57 5.98
CA SER A 97 -6.78 -12.73 7.22
C SER A 97 -7.28 -11.41 7.83
N PHE A 98 -6.97 -10.26 7.21
CA PHE A 98 -7.45 -8.98 7.68
C PHE A 98 -8.97 -8.91 7.62
N SER A 99 -9.60 -8.41 8.69
CA SER A 99 -11.04 -8.13 8.72
C SER A 99 -11.27 -6.91 9.60
N ALA A 100 -12.04 -5.95 9.10
CA ALA A 100 -12.39 -4.74 9.85
C ALA A 100 -13.15 -5.03 11.16
N GLU A 101 -13.70 -6.24 11.32
CA GLU A 101 -14.38 -6.66 12.56
C GLU A 101 -13.41 -7.02 13.69
N ASN A 102 -12.22 -7.54 13.35
CA ASN A 102 -11.23 -8.05 14.31
C ASN A 102 -9.97 -7.19 14.37
N TRP A 103 -9.99 -6.04 13.70
CA TRP A 103 -8.85 -5.14 13.59
C TRP A 103 -9.26 -3.72 13.92
N GLY A 104 -8.53 -3.09 14.84
CA GLY A 104 -8.65 -1.67 15.15
C GLY A 104 -7.70 -0.87 14.26
N ALA A 105 -8.10 0.34 13.90
CA ALA A 105 -7.26 1.26 13.13
C ALA A 105 -7.08 2.58 13.89
N SER A 106 -5.87 3.12 13.82
CA SER A 106 -5.58 4.50 14.25
C SER A 106 -4.82 5.23 13.14
N SER A 107 -4.90 6.56 13.14
CA SER A 107 -4.17 7.37 12.19
C SER A 107 -3.64 8.65 12.83
N GLY A 108 -2.47 9.10 12.40
CA GLY A 108 -1.85 10.32 12.90
C GLY A 108 -0.75 10.87 11.99
N PRO A 109 -0.16 12.02 12.38
CA PRO A 109 0.90 12.67 11.59
C PRO A 109 2.06 11.73 11.27
N SER A 110 2.73 11.95 10.14
CA SER A 110 3.93 11.23 9.74
C SER A 110 5.16 12.14 9.66
N ALA A 111 6.34 11.58 9.88
CA ALA A 111 7.62 12.25 9.62
C ALA A 111 7.88 12.49 8.13
N ALA A 112 7.12 11.84 7.23
CA ALA A 112 7.24 12.01 5.78
C ALA A 112 6.77 13.39 5.27
N GLY A 113 6.01 14.14 6.08
CA GLY A 113 5.55 15.49 5.76
C GLY A 113 4.08 15.72 6.09
N PRO A 114 3.59 16.96 5.92
CA PRO A 114 2.21 17.34 6.29
C PRO A 114 1.13 16.68 5.44
N ASP A 115 1.46 16.30 4.21
CA ASP A 115 0.52 15.64 3.28
C ASP A 115 0.44 14.13 3.52
N TYR A 116 1.14 13.61 4.53
CA TYR A 116 1.18 12.20 4.84
C TYR A 116 0.56 11.89 6.20
N THR A 117 -0.15 10.77 6.28
CA THR A 117 -0.72 10.23 7.51
C THR A 117 -0.30 8.78 7.68
N LEU A 118 0.25 8.45 8.84
CA LEU A 118 0.52 7.06 9.20
C LEU A 118 -0.78 6.44 9.71
N VAL A 119 -1.17 5.32 9.11
CA VAL A 119 -2.28 4.46 9.54
C VAL A 119 -1.69 3.19 10.13
N LEU A 120 -2.12 2.85 11.34
CA LEU A 120 -1.71 1.62 12.03
C LEU A 120 -2.92 0.73 12.22
N PHE A 121 -2.77 -0.54 11.88
CA PHE A 121 -3.76 -1.58 12.17
C PHE A 121 -3.24 -2.50 13.27
N ALA A 122 -4.11 -2.83 14.22
CA ALA A 122 -3.81 -3.75 15.32
C ALA A 122 -4.92 -4.79 15.45
N HIS A 123 -4.52 -6.04 15.66
CA HIS A 123 -5.47 -7.12 15.89
C HIS A 123 -6.16 -6.93 17.25
N LEU A 124 -7.49 -6.94 17.26
CA LEU A 124 -8.29 -6.92 18.48
C LEU A 124 -8.47 -8.36 18.95
N THR A 125 -7.61 -8.83 19.86
CA THR A 125 -7.93 -10.03 20.64
C THR A 125 -9.15 -9.72 21.52
N GLY A 126 -10.08 -10.67 21.69
CA GLY A 126 -11.41 -10.47 22.31
C GLY A 126 -11.47 -9.99 23.76
N ASP A 127 -10.34 -9.64 24.39
CA ASP A 127 -10.33 -8.90 25.64
C ASP A 127 -10.27 -7.39 25.35
N PRO A 128 -11.02 -6.56 26.09
CA PRO A 128 -10.94 -5.11 25.92
C PRO A 128 -9.49 -4.66 26.04
N LEU A 129 -9.03 -3.87 25.06
CA LEU A 129 -7.67 -3.34 25.01
C LEU A 129 -7.35 -2.61 26.31
N ILE A 130 -6.67 -3.29 27.25
CA ILE A 130 -6.15 -2.63 28.44
C ILE A 130 -4.96 -1.81 27.95
N LEU A 131 -5.08 -0.49 28.02
CA LEU A 131 -3.95 0.44 27.97
C LEU A 131 -3.03 0.11 29.14
N THR A 132 -2.09 -0.81 28.92
CA THR A 132 -0.99 -1.11 29.82
C THR A 132 0.24 -0.31 29.39
N ASP A 133 1.22 -0.15 30.28
CA ASP A 133 2.53 0.48 29.98
C ASP A 133 3.38 -0.33 28.96
N GLN A 134 2.84 -1.37 28.34
CA GLN A 134 3.46 -2.11 27.25
C GLN A 134 2.89 -1.59 25.91
N PRO A 135 3.74 -1.24 24.94
CA PRO A 135 3.28 -0.69 23.67
C PRO A 135 2.35 -1.69 22.95
N PRO A 136 1.29 -1.22 22.28
CA PRO A 136 0.44 -2.09 21.47
C PRO A 136 1.30 -2.81 20.42
N VAL A 137 1.08 -4.11 20.24
CA VAL A 137 1.67 -4.87 19.14
C VAL A 137 0.95 -4.42 17.86
N PHE A 138 1.44 -3.35 17.23
CA PHE A 138 0.99 -2.91 15.92
C PHE A 138 1.45 -3.92 14.88
N SER A 139 0.55 -4.43 14.08
CA SER A 139 0.92 -5.38 13.03
C SER A 139 0.24 -4.96 11.75
N LEU A 140 0.85 -4.00 11.04
CA LEU A 140 0.56 -3.45 9.71
C LEU A 140 0.55 -1.92 9.80
N ALA A 141 1.43 -1.29 9.02
CA ALA A 141 1.60 0.14 8.95
C ALA A 141 1.47 0.60 7.50
N PHE A 142 0.60 1.58 7.26
CA PHE A 142 0.35 2.15 5.95
C PHE A 142 0.63 3.64 6.03
N LEU A 143 1.60 4.13 5.27
CA LEU A 143 1.75 5.56 5.06
C LEU A 143 0.84 5.99 3.92
N MET A 144 -0.14 6.81 4.23
CA MET A 144 -1.10 7.35 3.27
C MET A 144 -0.67 8.76 2.87
N HIS A 145 -0.79 9.09 1.58
CA HIS A 145 -0.51 10.40 1.01
C HIS A 145 -1.81 11.04 0.53
N ALA A 146 -2.06 12.29 0.93
CA ALA A 146 -3.16 13.10 0.43
C ALA A 146 -2.83 13.52 -1.01
N ALA A 147 -3.63 13.04 -1.95
CA ALA A 147 -3.52 13.35 -3.38
C ALA A 147 -4.83 13.98 -3.89
N ASP A 148 -4.82 14.51 -5.12
CA ASP A 148 -5.99 15.16 -5.70
C ASP A 148 -7.22 14.22 -5.67
N GLY A 149 -8.19 14.56 -4.81
CA GLY A 149 -9.45 13.83 -4.68
C GLY A 149 -9.45 12.65 -3.70
N GLY A 150 -8.38 12.40 -2.93
CA GLY A 150 -8.40 11.36 -1.90
C GLY A 150 -7.06 11.01 -1.27
N TRP A 151 -6.94 9.76 -0.80
CA TRP A 151 -5.73 9.22 -0.18
C TRP A 151 -5.23 8.02 -0.98
N VAL A 152 -3.92 7.97 -1.20
CA VAL A 152 -3.25 6.84 -1.86
C VAL A 152 -2.19 6.24 -0.94
N LEU A 153 -1.89 4.95 -1.15
CA LEU A 153 -0.88 4.25 -0.37
C LEU A 153 0.53 4.62 -0.84
N ALA A 154 1.32 5.26 0.02
CA ALA A 154 2.67 5.72 -0.26
C ALA A 154 3.77 4.77 0.25
N ALA A 155 3.51 4.03 1.33
CA ALA A 155 4.44 3.00 1.83
C ALA A 155 3.73 1.97 2.73
N PHE A 156 4.34 0.78 2.85
CA PHE A 156 3.96 -0.27 3.81
C PHE A 156 4.70 -0.13 5.16
N SER A 157 5.19 1.07 5.45
CA SER A 157 5.96 1.45 6.63
C SER A 157 5.75 2.95 6.90
N ASP A 158 6.43 3.53 7.88
CA ASP A 158 6.47 4.99 8.11
C ASP A 158 7.53 5.72 7.27
N VAL A 159 8.30 5.00 6.43
CA VAL A 159 9.39 5.52 5.61
C VAL A 159 9.02 5.48 4.13
N LEU A 160 9.27 6.58 3.42
CA LEU A 160 9.03 6.62 1.97
C LEU A 160 10.03 5.73 1.21
N PRO A 161 9.55 4.94 0.24
CA PRO A 161 10.42 4.07 -0.54
C PRO A 161 11.32 4.90 -1.49
N ILE A 162 12.51 4.37 -1.77
CA ILE A 162 13.52 5.02 -2.61
C ILE A 162 13.69 4.23 -3.92
N PRO A 163 13.33 4.82 -5.09
CA PRO A 163 13.58 4.21 -6.39
C PRO A 163 15.08 3.98 -6.65
N GLY A 164 15.41 2.90 -7.35
CA GLY A 164 16.79 2.56 -7.68
C GLY A 164 17.00 1.10 -8.09
N TRP A 165 18.27 0.72 -8.25
CA TRP A 165 18.71 -0.63 -8.61
C TRP A 165 19.89 -1.07 -7.71
N PRO A 166 19.64 -1.70 -6.54
CA PRO A 166 18.34 -2.15 -6.06
C PRO A 166 17.48 -1.01 -5.48
N PRO A 167 16.15 -1.14 -5.54
CA PRO A 167 15.24 -0.24 -4.83
C PRO A 167 15.28 -0.47 -3.32
N LYS A 168 14.81 0.52 -2.55
CA LYS A 168 14.58 0.40 -1.10
C LYS A 168 13.09 0.61 -0.80
N LEU A 169 12.47 -0.39 -0.16
CA LEU A 169 11.07 -0.36 0.29
C LEU A 169 10.96 0.11 1.74
#